data_AF-A0A4P8XKM5-F1
#
_entry.id   AF-A0A4P8XKM5-F1
#
_cell.length_a   1.000
_cell.length_b   1.000
_cell.length_c   1.000
_cell.angle_alpha   90.00
_cell.angle_beta   90.00
_cell.angle_gamma   90.00
#
_symmetry.space_group_name_H-M   'P 1'
#
loop_
_entity.id
_entity.type
_entity.pdbx_description
1 polymer ?
#
loop_
_entity_poly.entity_id
_entity_poly.type
_entity_poly.pdbx_seq_one_letter_code
_entity_poly.pdbx_strand_id
1 'polypeptide(L)'
;MAIGIEDGKAVSYYCNVAMPSIVTETGISFVDLDLDLIKQPGDDWKVVDEDEFASNSIILNYSAELQTSARAALARLLERAVNGIFPFDEHVLGQLPAGYNHQQ
;
A
#
# COMPACT_ATOMS: atom_id res chain seq x y z
N MET A 1 1.64 3.93 -0.09
CA MET A 1 1.36 3.35 -1.41
C MET A 1 2.24 4.01 -2.45
N ALA A 2 2.83 3.23 -3.34
CA ALA A 2 3.49 3.66 -4.56
C ALA A 2 2.77 3.07 -5.78
N ILE A 3 2.78 3.79 -6.89
CA ILE A 3 2.16 3.39 -8.16
C ILE A 3 3.21 3.52 -9.27
N GLY A 4 3.45 2.44 -10.01
CA GLY A 4 4.24 2.48 -11.24
C GLY A 4 3.34 2.86 -12.41
N ILE A 5 3.75 3.87 -13.18
CA ILE A 5 2.98 4.41 -14.31
C ILE A 5 3.79 4.21 -15.60
N GLU A 6 3.16 3.60 -16.61
CA GLU A 6 3.68 3.49 -17.97
C GLU A 6 2.61 3.97 -18.96
N ASP A 7 3.00 4.80 -19.94
CA ASP A 7 2.09 5.38 -20.94
C ASP A 7 0.81 6.01 -20.37
N GLY A 8 0.92 6.65 -19.21
CA GLY A 8 -0.19 7.31 -18.52
C GLY A 8 -1.17 6.36 -17.82
N LYS A 9 -0.81 5.07 -17.67
CA LYS A 9 -1.61 4.05 -16.98
C LYS A 9 -0.84 3.46 -15.82
N ALA A 10 -1.54 3.13 -14.73
CA ALA A 10 -0.92 2.35 -13.66
C ALA A 10 -0.69 0.91 -14.13
N VAL A 11 0.54 0.45 -13.99
CA VAL A 11 0.96 -0.92 -14.31
C VAL A 11 1.36 -1.71 -13.07
N SER A 12 1.69 -1.03 -11.96
CA SER A 12 2.05 -1.69 -10.71
C SER A 12 1.64 -0.89 -9.48
N TYR A 13 1.45 -1.61 -8.38
CA TYR A 13 1.06 -1.05 -7.09
C TYR A 13 1.85 -1.71 -5.97
N TYR A 14 2.20 -0.91 -4.97
CA TYR A 14 2.77 -1.36 -3.71
C TYR A 14 2.09 -0.60 -2.57
N CYS A 15 1.46 -1.33 -1.65
CA CYS A 15 0.61 -0.75 -0.61
C CYS A 15 0.91 -1.35 0.76
N ASN A 16 1.57 -0.57 1.61
CA ASN A 16 1.79 -0.92 3.00
C ASN A 16 0.51 -0.85 3.83
N VAL A 17 0.36 -1.83 4.72
CA VAL A 17 -0.50 -1.74 5.88
C VAL A 17 0.31 -1.10 7.00
N ALA A 18 -0.14 0.07 7.45
CA ALA A 18 0.51 0.83 8.50
C ALA A 18 -0.51 1.28 9.55
N MET A 19 -0.02 1.65 10.73
CA MET A 19 -0.83 2.41 11.68
C MET A 19 -1.24 3.76 11.06
N PRO A 20 -2.36 4.35 11.52
CA PRO A 20 -2.74 5.71 11.13
C PRO A 20 -1.57 6.69 11.32
N SER A 21 -1.28 7.48 10.30
CA SER A 21 -0.21 8.47 10.33
C SER A 21 -0.46 9.55 11.37
N ILE A 22 0.60 9.98 12.06
CA ILE A 22 0.60 11.15 12.93
C ILE A 22 1.11 12.33 12.12
N VAL A 23 0.34 13.41 12.06
CA VAL A 23 0.70 14.65 11.37
C VAL A 23 1.01 15.72 12.40
N THR A 24 2.16 16.36 12.27
CA THR A 24 2.62 17.47 13.11
C THR A 24 2.96 18.69 12.23
N GLU A 25 3.30 19.81 12.86
CA GLU A 25 3.76 21.01 12.15
C GLU A 25 5.07 20.78 11.38
N THR A 26 5.87 19.80 11.80
CA THR A 26 7.21 19.55 11.25
C THR A 26 7.28 18.33 10.33
N GLY A 27 6.21 17.54 10.24
CA GLY A 27 6.18 16.41 9.31
C GLY A 27 5.07 15.39 9.57
N ILE A 28 5.22 14.25 8.90
CA ILE A 28 4.31 13.10 9.00
C ILE A 28 5.14 11.89 9.42
N SER A 29 4.66 11.15 10.42
CA SER A 29 5.24 9.86 10.82
C SER A 29 4.18 8.76 10.78
N PHE A 30 4.62 7.53 10.56
CA PHE A 30 3.77 6.34 10.60
C PHE A 30 4.59 5.14 11.05
N VAL A 31 3.89 4.09 11.48
CA VAL A 31 4.48 2.80 11.86
C VAL A 31 4.01 1.78 10.86
N ASP A 32 4.96 1.16 10.15
CA ASP A 32 4.70 0.05 9.24
C ASP A 32 4.34 -1.22 10.03
N LEU A 33 3.41 -2.03 9.51
CA LEU A 33 2.94 -3.26 10.15
C LEU A 33 3.27 -4.50 9.31
N ASP A 34 4.33 -4.44 8.52
CA ASP A 34 4.96 -5.52 7.76
C ASP A 34 4.11 -6.11 6.62
N LEU A 35 2.77 -6.02 6.68
CA LEU A 35 1.89 -6.56 5.64
C LEU A 35 1.81 -5.62 4.44
N ASP A 36 2.10 -6.16 3.26
CA ASP A 36 2.04 -5.44 2.00
C ASP A 36 1.06 -6.09 1.01
N LEU A 37 0.34 -5.23 0.28
CA LEU A 37 -0.42 -5.64 -0.90
C LEU A 37 0.28 -5.11 -2.16
N ILE A 38 0.63 -6.01 -3.06
CA ILE A 38 1.35 -5.68 -4.29
C ILE A 38 0.61 -6.14 -5.54
N LYS A 39 0.87 -5.46 -6.65
CA LYS A 39 0.52 -5.89 -8.01
C LYS A 39 1.68 -5.54 -8.93
N GLN A 40 2.27 -6.56 -9.55
CA GLN A 40 3.29 -6.37 -10.58
C GLN A 40 2.63 -6.21 -11.96
N PRO A 41 3.33 -5.68 -12.98
CA PRO A 41 2.80 -5.57 -14.33
C PRO A 41 2.34 -6.93 -14.87
N GLY A 42 1.05 -7.05 -15.19
CA GLY A 42 0.46 -8.28 -15.72
C GLY A 42 0.07 -9.34 -14.68
N ASP A 43 0.38 -9.13 -13.39
CA ASP A 43 0.08 -10.08 -12.32
C ASP A 43 -1.23 -9.75 -11.59
N ASP A 44 -1.79 -10.76 -10.92
CA ASP A 44 -2.86 -10.58 -9.93
C ASP A 44 -2.34 -9.94 -8.63
N TRP A 45 -3.26 -9.42 -7.82
CA TRP A 45 -2.96 -8.90 -6.49
C TRP A 45 -2.37 -9.99 -5.59
N LYS A 46 -1.30 -9.67 -4.88
CA LYS A 46 -0.60 -10.59 -3.96
C LYS A 46 -0.39 -9.91 -2.62
N VAL A 47 -0.68 -10.64 -1.54
CA VAL A 47 -0.22 -10.30 -0.20
C VAL A 47 1.21 -10.82 -0.06
N VAL A 48 2.10 -10.01 0.49
CA VAL A 48 3.49 -10.40 0.79
C VAL A 48 3.83 -10.08 2.24
N ASP A 49 4.96 -10.62 2.69
CA ASP A 49 5.56 -10.37 4.01
C ASP A 49 4.70 -10.82 5.22
N GLU A 50 3.80 -11.78 5.00
CA GLU A 50 3.03 -12.43 6.07
C GLU A 50 3.90 -13.14 7.10
N ASP A 51 5.03 -13.71 6.66
CA ASP A 51 5.99 -14.41 7.51
C ASP A 51 6.76 -13.43 8.40
N GLU A 52 7.09 -12.25 7.86
CA GLU A 52 7.74 -11.16 8.59
C GLU A 52 6.76 -10.58 9.61
N PHE A 53 5.53 -10.29 9.21
CA PHE A 53 4.47 -9.87 10.13
C PHE A 53 4.28 -10.85 11.29
N ALA A 54 4.23 -12.17 11.01
CA ALA A 54 4.08 -13.19 12.04
C ALA A 54 5.29 -13.21 13.01
N SER A 55 6.50 -13.08 12.48
CA SER A 55 7.73 -13.07 13.28
C SER A 55 7.85 -11.80 14.13
N ASN A 56 7.65 -10.63 13.51
CA ASN A 56 7.70 -9.32 14.17
C ASN A 56 6.58 -9.15 15.20
N SER A 57 5.40 -9.73 14.96
CA SER A 57 4.31 -9.76 15.95
C SER A 57 4.74 -10.39 17.27
N ILE A 58 5.62 -11.40 17.24
CA ILE A 58 6.16 -12.05 18.43
C ILE A 58 7.30 -11.22 19.03
N ILE A 59 8.28 -10.85 18.20
CA ILE A 59 9.50 -10.15 18.64
C ILE A 59 9.19 -8.78 19.25
N LEU A 60 8.26 -8.05 18.64
CA LEU A 60 7.86 -6.70 19.03
C LEU A 60 6.57 -6.68 19.86
N ASN A 61 6.03 -7.85 20.19
CA ASN A 61 4.85 -8.02 21.03
C ASN A 61 3.63 -7.21 20.54
N TYR A 62 3.28 -7.35 19.26
CA TYR A 62 2.08 -6.74 18.70
C TYR A 62 0.84 -7.28 19.44
N SER A 63 0.00 -6.38 19.94
CA SER A 63 -1.23 -6.79 20.63
C SER A 63 -2.16 -7.57 19.69
N ALA A 64 -2.97 -8.47 20.23
CA ALA A 64 -3.96 -9.21 19.45
C ALA A 64 -4.92 -8.26 18.68
N GLU A 65 -5.24 -7.11 19.29
CA GLU A 65 -6.05 -6.06 18.66
C GLU A 65 -5.33 -5.42 17.47
N LEU A 66 -4.03 -5.12 17.60
CA LEU A 66 -3.23 -4.58 16.51
C LEU A 66 -3.13 -5.58 15.36
N GLN A 67 -2.87 -6.85 15.67
CA GLN A 67 -2.80 -7.90 14.64
C GLN A 67 -4.13 -8.07 13.91
N THR A 68 -5.24 -8.04 14.64
CA THR A 68 -6.60 -8.10 14.07
C THR A 68 -6.87 -6.89 13.18
N SER A 69 -6.48 -5.70 13.62
CA SER A 69 -6.67 -4.45 12.88
C SER A 69 -5.84 -4.41 11.60
N ALA A 70 -4.59 -4.89 11.64
CA ALA A 70 -3.73 -4.99 10.46
C ALA A 70 -4.34 -5.90 9.39
N ARG A 71 -4.79 -7.10 9.77
CA ARG A 71 -5.46 -8.04 8.85
C ARG A 71 -6.78 -7.50 8.31
N ALA A 72 -7.55 -6.79 9.12
CA ALA A 72 -8.78 -6.15 8.67
C ALA A 72 -8.50 -5.00 7.69
N ALA A 73 -7.44 -4.21 7.91
CA ALA A 73 -7.00 -3.17 7.00
C ALA A 73 -6.54 -3.76 5.66
N LEU A 74 -5.75 -4.84 5.69
CA LEU A 74 -5.33 -5.58 4.50
C LEU A 74 -6.54 -6.10 3.69
N ALA A 75 -7.52 -6.71 4.36
CA ALA A 75 -8.73 -7.22 3.70
C ALA A 75 -9.52 -6.11 3.00
N ARG A 76 -9.70 -4.95 3.67
CA ARG A 76 -10.35 -3.77 3.07
C ARG A 76 -9.55 -3.20 1.92
N LEU A 77 -8.23 -3.17 2.03
CA LEU A 77 -7.33 -2.71 0.97
C LEU A 77 -7.46 -3.59 -0.27
N LEU A 78 -7.43 -4.91 -0.10
CA LEU A 78 -7.63 -5.88 -1.18
C LEU A 78 -9.03 -5.75 -1.81
N GLU A 79 -10.08 -5.59 -1.01
CA GLU A 79 -11.45 -5.36 -1.52
C GLU A 79 -11.50 -4.13 -2.42
N ARG A 80 -10.94 -2.99 -1.97
CA ARG A 80 -10.92 -1.76 -2.77
C ARG A 80 -10.12 -1.94 -4.06
N ALA A 81 -8.98 -2.62 -3.97
CA ALA A 81 -8.09 -2.87 -5.07
C ALA A 81 -8.72 -3.75 -6.16
N VAL A 82 -9.43 -4.81 -5.77
CA VAL A 82 -10.14 -5.70 -6.68
C VAL A 82 -11.35 -5.01 -7.32
N ASN A 83 -12.02 -4.13 -6.59
CA ASN A 83 -13.21 -3.42 -7.09
C ASN A 83 -12.88 -2.10 -7.82
N GLY A 84 -11.61 -1.76 -8.03
CA GLY A 84 -11.21 -0.51 -8.70
C GLY A 84 -11.71 0.73 -7.97
N ILE A 85 -11.80 0.68 -6.64
CA ILE A 85 -12.24 1.79 -5.81
C ILE A 85 -11.02 2.65 -5.48
N PHE A 86 -11.19 3.98 -5.44
CA PHE A 86 -10.12 4.91 -5.05
C PHE A 86 -9.24 4.38 -3.90
N PRO A 87 -7.91 4.46 -3.99
CA PRO A 87 -7.11 5.09 -5.04
C PRO A 87 -6.76 4.17 -6.23
N PHE A 88 -7.47 3.05 -6.39
CA PHE A 88 -7.24 2.07 -7.46
C PHE A 88 -8.12 2.33 -8.70
N ASP A 89 -8.84 3.45 -8.73
CA ASP A 89 -9.57 3.91 -9.90
C ASP A 89 -8.64 4.70 -10.83
N GLU A 90 -8.79 4.53 -12.15
CA GLU A 90 -7.93 5.19 -13.15
C GLU A 90 -8.09 6.72 -13.18
N HIS A 91 -9.08 7.27 -12.47
CA HIS A 91 -9.40 8.69 -12.45
C HIS A 91 -8.34 9.56 -11.76
N VAL A 92 -7.59 9.01 -10.80
CA VAL A 92 -6.57 9.77 -10.05
C VAL A 92 -5.31 10.01 -10.89
N LEU A 93 -4.98 9.07 -11.77
CA LEU A 93 -3.73 9.06 -12.53
C LEU A 93 -3.75 10.05 -13.69
N GLY A 94 -4.93 10.28 -14.28
CA GLY A 94 -5.12 11.29 -15.33
C GLY A 94 -4.98 12.74 -14.86
N GLN A 95 -4.86 12.99 -13.55
CA GLN A 95 -4.67 14.32 -12.97
C GLN A 95 -3.21 14.60 -12.55
N LEU A 96 -2.32 13.60 -12.66
CA LEU A 96 -0.89 13.81 -12.42
C LEU A 96 -0.30 14.59 -13.61
N PRO A 97 0.46 15.67 -13.38
CA PRO A 97 1.05 16.43 -14.47
C PRO A 97 1.94 15.53 -15.33
N ALA A 98 1.64 15.44 -16.62
CA ALA A 98 2.47 14.75 -17.58
C ALA A 98 3.83 15.45 -17.67
N GLY A 99 4.88 14.85 -17.10
CA GLY A 99 6.25 15.28 -17.37
C GLY A 99 7.21 15.14 -16.20
N TYR A 100 7.79 13.96 -16.05
CA TYR A 100 9.23 13.86 -15.79
C TYR A 100 9.83 12.97 -16.88
N ASN A 101 10.09 13.58 -18.03
CA ASN A 101 10.94 12.97 -19.05
C ASN A 101 12.37 13.01 -18.53
N HIS A 102 12.89 11.89 -18.04
CA HIS A 102 14.33 11.70 -17.93
C HIS A 102 14.89 11.61 -19.36
N GLN A 103 15.28 12.75 -19.94
CA GLN A 103 16.21 12.77 -21.06
C GLN A 103 17.62 12.85 -20.48
N GLN A 104 18.36 11.77 -20.75
CA GLN A 104 19.82 11.57 -20.80
C GLN A 104 20.73 12.61 -20.14
#